data_AF-A0A8J7NTP4-F1
#
_entry.id   AF-A0A8J7NTP4-F1
#
_cell.length_a   1.000
_cell.length_b   1.000
_cell.length_c   1.000
_cell.angle_alpha   90.00
_cell.angle_beta   90.00
_cell.angle_gamma   90.00
#
_symmetry.space_group_name_H-M   'P 1'
#
loop_
_entity.id
_entity.type
_entity.pdbx_description
1 polymer ?
#
loop_
_entity_poly.entity_id
_entity_poly.type
_entity_poly.pdbx_seq_one_letter_code
_entity_poly.pdbx_strand_id
1 'polypeptide(L)'
;MTVHVSDPFIAEEDIVNLLGKFVFLQGEGKKDLDEDDKVWTGKRIYWMRLREGREGAIHPPASFKIGSERGYLEYPGQPPTCWRCMEPGHLASQCGAECCRRCGSRGHVTRACVQCYACGKMGHTFVNC
;
A
#
# COMPACT_ATOMS: atom_id res chain seq x y z
N MET A 1 -8.27 -10.70 3.89
CA MET A 1 -7.21 -9.76 3.46
C MET A 1 -7.27 -8.57 4.37
N THR A 2 -6.15 -8.16 4.95
CA THR A 2 -6.05 -6.98 5.79
C THR A 2 -5.41 -5.87 4.98
N VAL A 3 -6.07 -4.72 4.95
CA VAL A 3 -5.60 -3.52 4.28
C VAL A 3 -5.22 -2.51 5.35
N HIS A 4 -4.00 -2.02 5.29
CA HIS A 4 -3.43 -1.04 6.20
C HIS A 4 -3.33 0.30 5.51
N VAL A 5 -3.99 1.29 6.08
CA VAL A 5 -4.06 2.67 5.59
C VAL A 5 -4.06 3.56 6.83
N SER A 6 -3.19 4.56 6.91
CA SER A 6 -3.09 5.41 8.11
C SER A 6 -4.14 6.52 8.13
N ASP A 7 -4.61 6.97 6.98
CA ASP A 7 -5.66 7.99 6.87
C ASP A 7 -7.09 7.40 7.10
N PRO A 8 -7.79 7.77 8.18
CA PRO A 8 -9.14 7.25 8.51
C PRO A 8 -10.24 7.71 7.57
N PHE A 9 -9.97 8.75 6.79
CA PHE A 9 -10.92 9.40 5.90
C PHE A 9 -10.87 8.86 4.47
N ILE A 10 -9.95 7.94 4.16
CA ILE A 10 -9.97 7.26 2.88
C ILE A 10 -11.28 6.49 2.71
N ALA A 11 -12.01 6.93 1.69
CA ALA A 11 -13.28 6.36 1.32
C ALA A 11 -13.10 4.88 1.00
N GLU A 12 -14.04 4.07 1.45
CA GLU A 12 -14.01 2.65 1.15
C GLU A 12 -14.09 2.38 -0.35
N GLU A 13 -14.83 3.21 -1.10
CA GLU A 13 -14.95 3.09 -2.55
C GLU A 13 -13.59 3.13 -3.24
N ASP A 14 -12.65 3.97 -2.78
CA ASP A 14 -11.32 4.08 -3.39
C ASP A 14 -10.53 2.79 -3.22
N ILE A 15 -10.62 2.18 -2.03
CA ILE A 15 -10.00 0.89 -1.73
C ILE A 15 -10.65 -0.21 -2.59
N VAL A 16 -11.98 -0.25 -2.64
CA VAL A 16 -12.74 -1.24 -3.41
C VAL A 16 -12.46 -1.13 -4.91
N ASN A 17 -12.45 0.09 -5.46
CA ASN A 17 -12.19 0.35 -6.88
C ASN A 17 -10.76 -0.01 -7.26
N LEU A 18 -9.79 0.29 -6.40
CA LEU A 18 -8.39 -0.09 -6.61
C LEU A 18 -8.22 -1.61 -6.59
N LEU A 19 -8.69 -2.27 -5.52
CA LEU A 19 -8.48 -3.70 -5.29
C LEU A 19 -9.35 -4.57 -6.20
N GLY A 20 -10.51 -4.08 -6.62
CA GLY A 20 -11.47 -4.78 -7.48
C GLY A 20 -10.89 -5.23 -8.83
N LYS A 21 -9.76 -4.65 -9.26
CA LYS A 21 -8.99 -5.06 -10.44
C LYS A 21 -8.31 -6.43 -10.27
N PHE A 22 -8.01 -6.82 -9.04
CA PHE A 22 -7.24 -8.02 -8.69
C PHE A 22 -8.07 -9.05 -7.91
N VAL A 23 -9.04 -8.58 -7.12
CA VAL A 23 -9.85 -9.42 -6.23
C VAL A 23 -11.34 -9.21 -6.43
N PHE A 24 -12.12 -10.23 -6.09
CA PHE A 24 -13.54 -10.13 -5.81
C PHE A 24 -13.72 -9.93 -4.31
N LEU A 25 -14.14 -8.74 -3.89
CA LEU A 25 -14.46 -8.45 -2.49
C LEU A 25 -15.85 -9.01 -2.14
N GLN A 26 -15.95 -9.68 -1.00
CA GLN A 26 -17.18 -10.29 -0.51
C GLN A 26 -17.75 -9.44 0.62
N GLY A 27 -18.47 -8.38 0.24
CA GLY A 27 -19.08 -7.43 1.19
C GLY A 27 -18.15 -6.27 1.59
N GLU A 28 -18.60 -5.53 2.59
CA GLU A 28 -17.93 -4.33 3.12
C GLU A 28 -16.70 -4.69 3.98
N GLY A 29 -15.73 -3.79 3.98
CA GLY A 29 -14.52 -3.88 4.78
C GLY A 29 -14.78 -3.49 6.22
N LYS A 30 -14.51 -4.40 7.15
CA LYS A 30 -14.62 -4.13 8.58
C LYS A 30 -13.44 -3.30 9.05
N LYS A 31 -13.68 -2.10 9.60
CA LYS A 31 -12.64 -1.35 10.33
C LYS A 31 -12.26 -2.12 11.59
N ASP A 32 -10.96 -2.33 11.77
CA ASP A 32 -10.39 -2.91 12.98
C ASP A 32 -10.23 -1.80 14.02
N LEU A 33 -10.89 -1.97 15.16
CA LEU A 33 -10.89 -1.00 16.25
C LEU A 33 -10.18 -1.64 17.43
N ASP A 34 -9.38 -0.84 18.13
CA ASP A 34 -8.80 -1.21 19.40
C ASP A 34 -9.91 -1.51 20.44
N GLU A 35 -9.74 -2.56 21.23
CA GLU A 35 -10.80 -3.06 22.12
C GLU A 35 -11.10 -2.09 23.27
N ASP A 36 -10.08 -1.39 23.77
CA ASP A 36 -10.18 -0.53 24.95
C ASP A 36 -10.77 0.83 24.59
N ASP A 37 -10.18 1.51 23.61
CA ASP A 37 -10.52 2.90 23.30
C ASP A 37 -11.48 3.05 22.09
N LYS A 38 -11.82 1.94 21.42
CA LYS A 38 -12.57 1.92 20.14
C LYS A 38 -11.95 2.80 19.05
N VAL A 39 -10.64 3.04 19.16
CA VAL A 39 -9.85 3.83 18.21
C VAL A 39 -9.51 2.96 17.01
N TRP A 40 -9.62 3.51 15.81
CA TRP A 40 -9.27 2.78 14.60
C TRP A 40 -7.77 2.51 14.50
N THR A 41 -7.40 1.25 14.25
CA THR A 41 -6.00 0.79 14.24
C THR A 41 -5.26 1.06 12.92
N GLY A 42 -5.92 1.72 11.97
CA GLY A 42 -5.42 1.87 10.60
C GLY A 42 -5.64 0.62 9.74
N LYS A 43 -6.35 -0.40 10.24
CA LYS A 43 -6.62 -1.63 9.48
C LYS A 43 -8.07 -1.73 9.05
N ARG A 44 -8.29 -2.24 7.85
CA ARG A 44 -9.59 -2.60 7.30
C ARG A 44 -9.52 -4.02 6.75
N ILE A 45 -10.40 -4.89 7.22
CA ILE A 45 -10.38 -6.32 6.93
C ILE A 45 -11.47 -6.64 5.92
N TYR A 46 -11.08 -7.28 4.82
CA TYR A 46 -11.96 -7.70 3.74
C TYR A 46 -11.95 -9.21 3.55
N TRP A 47 -13.15 -9.78 3.35
CA TRP A 47 -13.29 -11.08 2.73
C TRP A 47 -13.13 -10.95 1.22
N MET A 48 -12.35 -11.84 0.61
CA MET A 48 -12.03 -11.72 -0.80
C MET A 48 -11.71 -13.07 -1.44
N ARG A 49 -11.85 -13.13 -2.76
CA ARG A 49 -11.27 -14.18 -3.62
C ARG A 49 -10.38 -13.54 -4.67
N LEU A 50 -9.23 -14.15 -4.96
CA LEU A 50 -8.35 -13.70 -6.05
C LEU A 50 -9.06 -13.91 -7.40
N ARG A 51 -8.82 -13.01 -8.35
CA ARG A 51 -9.19 -13.23 -9.75
C ARG A 51 -8.21 -14.21 -10.38
N GLU A 52 -8.67 -14.96 -11.38
CA GLU A 52 -7.83 -15.86 -12.16
C GLU A 52 -7.42 -15.20 -13.48
N GLY A 53 -6.15 -15.36 -13.84
CA GLY A 53 -5.55 -14.94 -15.10
C GLY A 53 -4.91 -16.12 -15.83
N ARG A 54 -4.20 -15.83 -16.93
CA ARG A 54 -3.57 -16.87 -17.76
C ARG A 54 -2.48 -17.66 -17.05
N GLU A 55 -1.78 -17.03 -16.11
CA GLU A 55 -0.66 -17.60 -15.35
C GLU A 55 -1.05 -17.96 -13.90
N GLY A 56 -2.35 -18.17 -13.66
CA GLY A 56 -2.89 -18.45 -12.33
C GLY A 56 -3.50 -17.22 -11.68
N ALA A 57 -3.49 -17.17 -10.35
CA ALA A 57 -4.14 -16.12 -9.59
C ALA A 57 -3.49 -14.74 -9.84
N ILE A 58 -4.31 -13.72 -10.07
CA ILE A 58 -3.89 -12.33 -10.22
C ILE A 58 -3.77 -11.74 -8.81
N HIS A 59 -2.53 -11.54 -8.36
CA HIS A 59 -2.24 -11.01 -7.04
C HIS A 59 -2.30 -9.48 -7.02
N PRO A 60 -3.02 -8.85 -6.06
CA PRO A 60 -2.92 -7.41 -5.86
C PRO A 60 -1.51 -7.03 -5.39
N PRO A 61 -1.06 -5.80 -5.70
CA PRO A 61 0.24 -5.32 -5.24
C PRO A 61 0.27 -5.23 -3.72
N ALA A 62 1.36 -5.66 -3.08
CA ALA A 62 1.48 -5.65 -1.62
C ALA A 62 1.41 -4.24 -1.01
N SER A 63 1.81 -3.24 -1.79
CA SER A 63 1.65 -1.82 -1.44
C SER A 63 0.94 -1.10 -2.56
N PHE A 64 0.18 -0.08 -2.23
CA PHE A 64 -0.55 0.73 -3.19
C PHE A 64 -0.60 2.19 -2.73
N LYS A 65 -1.08 3.06 -3.62
CA LYS A 65 -1.35 4.47 -3.29
C LYS A 65 -2.78 4.82 -3.62
N ILE A 66 -3.43 5.57 -2.72
CA ILE A 66 -4.72 6.22 -2.92
C ILE A 66 -4.48 7.70 -2.64
N GLY A 67 -4.52 8.53 -3.69
CA GLY A 67 -4.05 9.91 -3.60
C GLY A 67 -2.60 9.99 -3.12
N SER A 68 -2.35 10.75 -2.05
CA SER A 68 -1.03 10.91 -1.41
C SER A 68 -0.73 9.83 -0.37
N GLU A 69 -1.74 9.04 0.02
CA GLU A 69 -1.60 8.05 1.07
C GLU A 69 -1.05 6.74 0.51
N ARG A 70 -0.13 6.13 1.27
CA ARG A 70 0.42 4.82 0.95
C ARG A 70 -0.25 3.77 1.82
N GLY A 71 -0.92 2.82 1.18
CA GLY A 71 -1.45 1.64 1.84
C GLY A 71 -0.57 0.41 1.59
N TYR A 72 -0.72 -0.58 2.46
CA TYR A 72 -0.21 -1.93 2.22
C TYR A 72 -1.29 -2.96 2.54
N LEU A 73 -1.16 -4.15 1.98
CA LEU A 73 -2.10 -5.23 2.22
C LEU A 73 -1.37 -6.54 2.49
N GLU A 74 -2.03 -7.37 3.28
CA GLU A 74 -1.58 -8.69 3.66
C GLU A 74 -2.70 -9.72 3.51
N TYR A 75 -2.37 -10.89 2.96
CA TYR A 75 -3.28 -12.01 2.86
C TYR A 75 -2.52 -13.35 2.73
N PRO A 76 -3.13 -14.48 3.12
CA PRO A 76 -2.52 -15.79 2.94
C PRO A 76 -2.22 -16.10 1.46
N GLY A 77 -1.04 -16.62 1.17
CA GLY A 77 -0.62 -16.95 -0.19
C GLY A 77 -0.12 -15.75 -1.02
N GLN A 78 0.08 -14.59 -0.39
CA GLN A 78 0.70 -13.44 -1.05
C GLN A 78 2.17 -13.76 -1.43
N PRO A 79 2.60 -13.46 -2.66
CA PRO A 79 3.98 -13.64 -3.08
C PRO A 79 4.97 -12.86 -2.20
N PRO A 80 6.18 -13.38 -1.96
CA PRO A 80 7.20 -12.68 -1.20
C PRO A 80 7.44 -11.31 -1.83
N THR A 81 7.17 -10.25 -1.08
CA THR A 81 7.28 -8.88 -1.58
C THR A 81 8.31 -8.11 -0.78
N CYS A 82 9.16 -7.40 -1.48
CA CYS A 82 10.25 -6.67 -0.88
C CYS A 82 9.75 -5.38 -0.21
N TRP A 83 9.84 -5.29 1.12
CA TRP A 83 9.45 -4.09 1.87
C TRP A 83 10.29 -2.83 1.58
N ARG A 84 11.37 -2.95 0.78
CA ARG A 84 12.21 -1.82 0.37
C ARG A 84 11.77 -1.22 -0.96
N CYS A 85 11.56 -2.04 -1.98
CA CYS A 85 11.19 -1.59 -3.33
C CYS A 85 9.74 -1.91 -3.74
N MET A 86 9.02 -2.67 -2.92
CA MET A 86 7.64 -3.11 -3.11
C MET A 86 7.41 -4.00 -4.32
N GLU A 87 8.47 -4.59 -4.89
CA GLU A 87 8.36 -5.57 -5.97
C GLU A 87 8.27 -7.01 -5.42
N PRO A 88 7.46 -7.85 -6.06
CA PRO A 88 7.38 -9.27 -5.71
C PRO A 88 8.66 -10.02 -6.11
N GLY A 89 8.80 -11.24 -5.59
CA GLY A 89 9.83 -12.20 -5.97
C GLY A 89 11.10 -12.18 -5.11
N HIS A 90 11.25 -11.25 -4.16
CA HIS A 90 12.40 -11.20 -3.26
C HIS A 90 12.11 -10.51 -1.93
N LEU A 91 12.99 -10.71 -0.94
CA LEU A 91 12.92 -10.05 0.36
C LEU A 91 13.79 -8.78 0.40
N ALA A 92 13.53 -7.90 1.37
CA ALA A 92 14.29 -6.66 1.54
C ALA A 92 15.80 -6.86 1.78
N SER A 93 16.20 -8.01 2.31
CA SER A 93 17.60 -8.43 2.48
C SER A 93 18.31 -8.70 1.16
N GLN A 94 17.56 -9.06 0.11
CA GLN A 94 18.06 -9.37 -1.24
C GLN A 94 17.88 -8.19 -2.21
N CYS A 95 17.38 -7.05 -1.71
CA CYS A 95 17.05 -5.91 -2.55
C CYS A 95 18.28 -5.05 -2.85
N GLY A 96 18.74 -5.10 -4.10
CA GLY A 96 19.81 -4.24 -4.61
C GLY A 96 19.36 -2.85 -5.05
N ALA A 97 18.07 -2.52 -4.94
CA ALA A 97 17.54 -1.25 -5.43
C ALA A 97 17.72 -0.11 -4.40
N GLU A 98 18.21 1.04 -4.87
CA GLU A 98 18.15 2.31 -4.13
C GLU A 98 16.76 2.93 -4.27
N CYS A 99 15.87 2.54 -3.35
CA CYS A 99 14.51 3.07 -3.29
C CYS A 99 14.34 4.04 -2.12
N CYS A 100 13.71 5.17 -2.40
CA CYS A 100 13.39 6.16 -1.41
C CYS A 100 12.16 5.73 -0.61
N ARG A 101 12.29 5.56 0.71
CA ARG A 101 11.15 5.15 1.55
C ARG A 101 10.09 6.24 1.64
N ARG A 102 10.49 7.51 1.50
CA ARG A 102 9.62 8.68 1.51
C ARG A 102 8.72 8.72 0.26
N CYS A 103 9.29 8.89 -0.93
CA CYS A 103 8.49 9.05 -2.16
C CYS A 103 8.09 7.73 -2.82
N GLY A 104 8.85 6.66 -2.58
CA GLY A 104 8.70 5.36 -3.22
C GLY A 104 9.45 5.23 -4.55
N SER A 105 10.08 6.30 -5.04
CA SER A 105 10.81 6.29 -6.31
C SER A 105 12.18 5.64 -6.18
N ARG A 106 12.67 5.09 -7.29
CA ARG A 106 14.02 4.54 -7.44
C ARG A 106 15.05 5.64 -7.69
N GLY A 107 16.32 5.31 -7.52
CA GLY A 107 17.47 6.15 -7.87
C GLY A 107 17.93 7.10 -6.78
N HIS A 108 17.30 7.08 -5.59
CA HIS A 108 17.79 7.82 -4.43
C HIS A 108 17.29 7.21 -3.12
N VAL A 109 18.03 7.44 -2.04
CA VAL A 109 17.63 7.11 -0.67
C VAL A 109 16.82 8.23 -0.03
N THR A 110 16.10 7.94 1.07
CA THR A 110 15.23 8.91 1.78
C THR A 110 15.89 10.25 2.09
N ARG A 111 17.17 10.25 2.49
CA ARG A 111 17.93 11.46 2.80
C ARG A 111 18.14 12.40 1.60
N ALA A 112 18.12 11.86 0.38
CA ALA A 112 18.30 12.60 -0.87
C ALA A 112 16.98 12.94 -1.56
N CYS A 113 15.84 12.71 -0.90
CA CYS A 113 14.53 12.91 -1.49
C CYS A 113 14.11 14.39 -1.47
N VAL A 114 13.98 14.96 -2.67
CA VAL A 114 13.55 16.34 -2.95
C VAL A 114 12.09 16.42 -3.41
N GLN A 115 11.26 15.45 -2.99
CA GLN A 115 9.81 15.53 -3.16
C GLN A 115 9.21 16.38 -2.05
N CYS A 116 8.37 17.34 -2.42
CA CYS A 116 7.58 18.12 -1.49
C CYS A 116 6.44 17.27 -0.94
N TYR A 117 6.31 17.21 0.38
CA TYR A 117 5.23 16.46 1.03
C TYR A 117 3.86 17.14 0.91
N ALA A 118 3.80 18.47 0.72
CA ALA A 118 2.51 19.18 0.60
C ALA A 118 1.91 19.04 -0.80
N CYS A 119 2.70 19.22 -1.86
CA CYS A 119 2.19 19.21 -3.24
C CYS A 119 2.57 17.96 -4.05
N GLY A 120 3.42 17.09 -3.52
CA GLY A 120 3.86 15.85 -4.18
C GLY A 120 4.84 16.03 -5.35
N LYS A 121 5.24 17.27 -5.69
CA LYS A 121 6.15 17.55 -6.81
C LYS A 121 7.62 17.35 -6.42
N MET A 122 8.45 17.01 -7.40
CA MET A 122 9.90 16.90 -7.25
C MET A 122 10.58 18.26 -7.42
N GLY A 123 11.77 18.43 -6.85
CA GLY A 123 12.65 19.59 -7.04
C GLY A 123 12.66 20.58 -5.87
N HIS A 124 11.77 20.42 -4.89
CA HIS A 124 11.77 21.21 -3.66
C HIS A 124 11.22 20.39 -2.49
N THR A 125 11.62 20.75 -1.28
CA THR A 125 11.03 20.20 -0.04
C THR A 125 9.90 21.10 0.44
N PHE A 126 9.15 20.67 1.46
CA PHE A 126 8.06 21.45 2.05
C PHE A 126 8.44 22.89 2.42
N VAL A 127 9.68 23.12 2.85
CA VAL A 127 10.19 24.45 3.23
C VAL A 127 10.15 25.44 2.05
N ASN A 128 10.24 24.96 0.81
CA ASN A 128 10.33 25.75 -0.41
C ASN A 128 9.10 25.52 -1.32
N CYS A 129 7.94 25.23 -0.73
CA CYS A 129 6.68 24.93 -1.44
C CYS A 129 5.83 26.18 -1.67
#